data_AF-A0A679JF42-F1
#
_entry.id   AF-A0A679JF42-F1
#
_cell.length_a   1.000
_cell.length_b   1.000
_cell.length_c   1.000
_cell.angle_alpha   90.00
_cell.angle_beta   90.00
_cell.angle_gamma   90.00
#
_symmetry.space_group_name_H-M   'P 1'
#
loop_
_entity.id
_entity.type
_entity.pdbx_description
1 polymer ?
#
loop_
_entity_poly.entity_id
_entity_poly.type
_entity_poly.pdbx_seq_one_letter_code
_entity_poly.pdbx_strand_id
1 'polypeptide(L)'
;MRVRSVLADNARSRKVDRVIEGDRRFFRRYPDRSFRVRIASQDEIAEFRAGDLADGLRWFVVIRQVIREHVRLRLLFPCYRDAETDVSEARCAAIYAAVAPGAQS
;
A
#
# COMPACT_ATOMS: atom_id res chain seq x y z
N MET A 1 -4.98 15.38 -30.76
CA MET A 1 -4.18 14.72 -29.69
C MET A 1 -5.12 13.87 -28.84
N ARG A 2 -5.19 12.55 -29.06
CA ARG A 2 -6.05 11.64 -28.29
C ARG A 2 -5.26 11.11 -27.10
N VAL A 3 -5.65 11.48 -25.89
CA VAL A 3 -5.17 10.83 -24.66
C VAL A 3 -5.72 9.40 -24.67
N ARG A 4 -4.86 8.42 -24.92
CA ARG A 4 -5.21 7.00 -24.75
C ARG A 4 -5.36 6.75 -23.26
N SER A 5 -6.51 6.24 -22.85
CA SER A 5 -6.75 5.69 -21.51
C SER A 5 -5.63 4.69 -21.18
N VAL A 6 -4.82 4.99 -20.17
CA VAL A 6 -3.78 4.10 -19.61
C VAL A 6 -4.38 3.18 -18.55
N LEU A 7 -5.67 2.86 -18.67
CA LEU A 7 -6.24 1.75 -17.92
C LEU A 7 -5.95 0.48 -18.72
N ALA A 8 -4.69 0.08 -18.69
CA ALA A 8 -4.34 -1.27 -19.12
C ALA A 8 -5.11 -2.24 -18.21
N ASP A 9 -5.94 -3.08 -18.84
CA ASP A 9 -6.47 -4.31 -18.24
C ASP A 9 -5.28 -5.23 -17.92
N ASN A 10 -4.57 -4.92 -16.84
CA ASN A 10 -3.68 -5.86 -16.21
C ASN A 10 -4.58 -6.88 -15.54
N ALA A 11 -4.54 -8.13 -16.01
CA ALA A 11 -5.22 -9.25 -15.36
C ALA A 11 -4.74 -9.35 -13.89
N ARG A 12 -5.44 -8.66 -12.99
CA ARG A 12 -5.15 -8.64 -11.58
C ARG A 12 -5.49 -10.02 -11.00
N SER A 13 -4.55 -10.60 -10.25
CA SER A 13 -4.81 -11.88 -9.59
C SER A 13 -5.97 -11.73 -8.59
N ARG A 14 -6.92 -12.67 -8.60
CA ARG A 14 -8.03 -12.74 -7.62
C ARG A 14 -7.55 -12.69 -6.16
N LYS A 15 -6.29 -13.05 -5.89
CA LYS A 15 -5.70 -12.98 -4.56
C LYS A 15 -5.38 -11.54 -4.13
N VAL A 16 -4.91 -10.70 -5.05
CA VAL A 16 -4.70 -9.27 -4.81
C VAL A 16 -6.04 -8.58 -4.51
N ASP A 17 -7.13 -8.98 -5.18
CA ASP A 17 -8.46 -8.43 -4.91
C ASP A 17 -8.91 -8.68 -3.46
N ARG A 18 -8.59 -9.85 -2.89
CA ARG A 18 -8.88 -10.14 -1.47
C ARG A 18 -8.14 -9.20 -0.53
N VAL A 19 -6.91 -8.84 -0.87
CA VAL A 19 -6.09 -7.91 -0.09
C VAL A 19 -6.66 -6.50 -0.18
N ILE A 20 -7.01 -6.06 -1.39
CA ILE A 20 -7.66 -4.76 -1.63
C ILE A 20 -8.99 -4.67 -0.86
N GLU A 21 -9.78 -5.73 -0.86
CA GLU A 21 -11.04 -5.77 -0.11
C GLU A 21 -10.80 -5.75 1.41
N GLY A 22 -9.70 -6.36 1.88
CA GLY A 22 -9.25 -6.22 3.27
C GLY A 22 -8.93 -4.77 3.64
N ASP A 23 -8.29 -4.02 2.75
CA ASP A 23 -8.02 -2.59 2.94
C ASP A 23 -9.31 -1.77 2.92
N ARG A 24 -10.26 -2.10 2.03
CA ARG A 24 -11.58 -1.47 2.00
C ARG A 24 -12.33 -1.66 3.33
N ARG A 25 -12.36 -2.88 3.85
CA ARG A 25 -13.00 -3.17 5.15
C ARG A 25 -12.35 -2.41 6.30
N PHE A 26 -11.03 -2.24 6.28
CA PHE A 26 -10.33 -1.46 7.30
C PHE A 26 -10.82 0.00 7.32
N PHE A 27 -10.82 0.69 6.18
CA PHE A 27 -11.24 2.09 6.12
C PHE A 27 -12.74 2.30 6.37
N ARG A 28 -13.57 1.29 6.10
CA ARG A 28 -14.98 1.31 6.53
C ARG A 28 -15.14 1.21 8.04
N ARG A 29 -14.35 0.33 8.67
CA ARG A 29 -14.38 0.11 10.11
C ARG A 29 -13.80 1.30 10.88
N TYR A 30 -12.80 1.97 10.32
CA TYR A 30 -12.11 3.09 10.94
C TYR A 30 -12.26 4.35 10.08
N PRO A 31 -13.43 5.02 10.12
CA PRO A 31 -13.73 6.13 9.24
C PRO A 31 -12.81 7.34 9.47
N ASP A 32 -12.19 7.48 10.64
CA ASP A 32 -11.25 8.59 10.93
C ASP A 32 -9.83 8.32 10.39
N ARG A 33 -9.57 7.13 9.86
CA ARG A 33 -8.28 6.76 9.29
C ARG A 33 -8.27 7.05 7.79
N SER A 34 -7.22 7.72 7.33
CA SER A 34 -6.88 7.91 5.92
C SER A 34 -5.62 7.13 5.53
N PHE A 35 -4.81 6.70 6.52
CA PHE A 35 -3.59 5.94 6.28
C PHE A 35 -3.58 4.60 7.02
N ARG A 36 -2.95 3.60 6.39
CA ARG A 36 -2.73 2.27 6.96
C ARG A 36 -1.35 1.74 6.58
N VAL A 37 -0.66 1.14 7.54
CA VAL A 37 0.54 0.34 7.29
C VAL A 37 0.20 -1.13 7.58
N ARG A 38 0.71 -2.04 6.75
CA ARG A 38 0.64 -3.48 6.99
C ARG A 38 1.77 -4.21 6.29
N ILE A 39 2.00 -5.45 6.67
CA ILE A 39 2.88 -6.35 5.92
C ILE A 39 2.29 -6.58 4.52
N ALA A 40 3.14 -6.59 3.51
CA ALA A 40 2.75 -6.90 2.13
C ALA A 40 2.42 -8.39 2.00
N SER A 41 1.39 -8.71 1.21
CA SER A 41 1.15 -10.10 0.83
C SER A 41 2.14 -10.56 -0.25
N GLN A 42 2.36 -11.87 -0.36
CA GLN A 42 3.21 -12.44 -1.41
C GLN A 42 2.71 -12.10 -2.83
N ASP A 43 1.39 -12.06 -3.01
CA ASP A 43 0.79 -11.69 -4.29
C ASP A 43 1.04 -10.22 -4.65
N GLU A 44 1.08 -9.32 -3.66
CA GLU A 44 1.46 -7.92 -3.88
C GLU A 44 2.94 -7.78 -4.19
N ILE A 45 3.81 -8.47 -3.45
CA ILE A 45 5.26 -8.47 -3.72
C ILE A 45 5.52 -8.86 -5.19
N ALA A 46 4.84 -9.90 -5.67
CA ALA A 46 4.89 -10.31 -7.07
C ALA A 46 4.30 -9.27 -8.05
N GLU A 47 3.14 -8.66 -7.73
CA GLU A 47 2.51 -7.61 -8.56
C GLU A 47 3.42 -6.38 -8.72
N PHE A 48 4.08 -5.95 -7.63
CA PHE A 48 5.04 -4.85 -7.64
C PHE A 48 6.40 -5.24 -8.23
N ARG A 49 6.60 -6.52 -8.60
CA ARG A 49 7.90 -7.07 -9.06
C ARG A 49 9.04 -6.72 -8.10
N ALA A 50 8.74 -6.74 -6.81
CA ALA A 50 9.70 -6.41 -5.79
C ALA A 50 10.71 -7.56 -5.65
N GLY A 51 12.00 -7.22 -5.58
CA GLY A 51 13.06 -8.19 -5.42
C GLY A 51 13.11 -8.79 -4.02
N ASP A 52 14.06 -9.70 -3.82
CA ASP A 52 14.37 -10.24 -2.50
C ASP A 52 14.98 -9.17 -1.59
N LEU A 53 14.73 -9.32 -0.29
CA LEU A 53 15.32 -8.46 0.74
C LEU A 53 16.37 -9.24 1.52
N ALA A 54 17.32 -8.51 2.11
CA ALA A 54 18.26 -9.08 3.06
C ALA A 54 17.54 -9.65 4.30
N ASP A 55 18.22 -10.56 4.99
CA ASP A 55 17.72 -11.15 6.23
C ASP A 55 17.34 -10.08 7.26
N GLY A 56 16.23 -10.33 7.97
CA GLY A 56 15.69 -9.39 8.95
C GLY A 56 14.76 -8.32 8.39
N LEU A 57 14.64 -8.20 7.06
CA LEU A 57 13.71 -7.28 6.41
C LEU A 57 12.46 -7.99 5.88
N ARG A 58 11.37 -7.24 5.74
CA ARG A 58 10.15 -7.64 5.06
C ARG A 58 9.60 -6.50 4.22
N TRP A 59 8.82 -6.84 3.19
CA TRP A 59 8.03 -5.88 2.46
C TRP A 59 6.78 -5.48 3.25
N PHE A 60 6.56 -4.18 3.36
CA PHE A 60 5.37 -3.56 3.93
C PHE A 60 4.67 -2.74 2.86
N VAL A 61 3.37 -2.52 3.03
CA VAL A 61 2.56 -1.61 2.23
C VAL A 61 2.07 -0.49 3.13
N VAL A 62 2.31 0.75 2.70
CA VAL A 62 1.62 1.93 3.24
C VAL A 62 0.56 2.37 2.24
N ILE A 63 -0.63 2.64 2.77
CA ILE A 63 -1.83 2.91 1.99
C ILE A 63 -2.35 4.28 2.36
N ARG A 64 -2.74 5.08 1.37
CA ARG A 64 -3.48 6.32 1.54
C ARG A 64 -4.84 6.21 0.88
N GLN A 65 -5.91 6.36 1.65
CA GLN A 65 -7.27 6.55 1.15
C GLN A 65 -7.39 8.00 0.67
N VAL A 66 -7.50 8.20 -0.65
CA VAL A 66 -7.54 9.55 -1.26
C VAL A 66 -8.97 10.03 -1.46
N ILE A 67 -9.82 9.17 -2.02
CA ILE A 67 -11.26 9.42 -2.19
C ILE A 67 -11.96 8.26 -1.49
N ARG A 68 -12.73 8.53 -0.42
CA ARG A 68 -13.42 7.49 0.37
C ARG A 68 -14.14 6.49 -0.54
N GLU A 69 -14.08 5.21 -0.19
CA GLU A 69 -14.63 4.07 -0.95
C GLU A 69 -14.06 3.83 -2.37
N HIS A 70 -13.49 4.84 -3.03
CA HIS A 70 -13.19 4.80 -4.46
C HIS A 70 -11.69 4.67 -4.76
N VAL A 71 -10.84 5.51 -4.16
CA VAL A 71 -9.43 5.64 -4.57
C VAL A 71 -8.50 5.45 -3.38
N ARG A 72 -7.57 4.51 -3.53
CA ARG A 72 -6.49 4.20 -2.59
C ARG A 72 -5.17 4.13 -3.34
N LEU A 73 -4.14 4.76 -2.80
CA LEU A 73 -2.76 4.61 -3.26
C LEU A 73 -2.05 3.61 -2.35
N ARG A 74 -1.25 2.71 -2.93
CA ARG A 74 -0.45 1.72 -2.21
C ARG A 74 1.00 1.91 -2.60
N LEU A 75 1.88 2.03 -1.62
CA LEU A 75 3.32 2.10 -1.81
C LEU A 75 3.96 0.93 -1.05
N LEU A 76 4.83 0.20 -1.75
CA LEU A 76 5.61 -0.89 -1.17
C LEU A 76 6.94 -0.33 -0.65
N PHE A 77 7.35 -0.75 0.54
CA PHE A 77 8.64 -0.35 1.13
C PHE A 77 9.23 -1.47 2.00
N PRO A 78 10.56 -1.59 2.09
CA PRO A 78 11.19 -2.54 3.00
C PRO A 78 11.29 -1.94 4.41
N CYS A 79 11.10 -2.78 5.43
CA CYS A 79 11.34 -2.41 6.82
C CYS A 79 11.77 -3.65 7.63
N TYR A 80 12.24 -3.44 8.87
CA TYR A 80 12.57 -4.54 9.77
C TYR A 80 11.33 -5.41 10.03
N ARG A 81 11.53 -6.72 10.02
CA ARG A 81 10.46 -7.73 10.05
C ARG A 81 9.58 -7.69 11.30
N ASP A 82 10.08 -7.11 12.37
CA ASP A 82 9.48 -6.95 13.69
C ASP A 82 8.88 -5.55 13.90
N ALA A 83 8.92 -4.68 12.89
CA ALA A 83 8.29 -3.36 12.95
C ALA A 83 6.77 -3.48 13.19
N GLU A 84 6.29 -2.65 14.12
CA GLU A 84 4.88 -2.54 14.46
C GLU A 84 4.06 -2.00 13.27
N THR A 85 2.88 -2.60 13.05
CA THR A 85 1.97 -2.17 11.96
C THR A 85 0.72 -1.47 12.47
N ASP A 86 0.32 -1.71 13.71
CA ASP A 86 -0.79 -1.01 14.36
C ASP A 86 -0.31 0.31 14.97
N VAL A 87 0.09 1.21 14.08
CA VAL A 87 0.59 2.53 14.47
C VAL A 87 -0.48 3.61 14.28
N SER A 88 -0.30 4.73 14.97
CA SER A 88 -1.21 5.87 14.91
C SER A 88 -1.36 6.43 13.48
N GLU A 89 -2.47 7.12 13.23
CA GLU A 89 -2.72 7.79 11.95
C GLU A 89 -1.57 8.73 11.55
N ALA A 90 -1.08 9.54 12.50
CA ALA A 90 0.04 10.45 12.29
C ALA A 90 1.33 9.71 11.90
N ARG A 91 1.59 8.55 12.52
CA ARG A 91 2.75 7.73 12.17
C ARG A 91 2.61 7.11 10.79
N CYS A 92 1.43 6.59 10.44
CA CYS A 92 1.16 6.08 9.10
C CYS A 92 1.33 7.18 8.02
N ALA A 93 0.85 8.40 8.30
CA ALA A 93 1.00 9.54 7.39
C ALA A 93 2.47 9.92 7.19
N ALA A 94 3.27 9.94 8.25
CA ALA A 94 4.70 10.20 8.18
C ALA A 94 5.45 9.13 7.35
N ILE A 95 5.10 7.86 7.53
CA ILE A 95 5.65 6.76 6.72
C ILE A 95 5.27 6.93 5.25
N TYR A 96 4.00 7.23 4.96
CA TYR A 96 3.56 7.48 3.59
C TYR A 96 4.33 8.63 2.95
N ALA A 97 4.49 9.74 3.67
CA ALA A 97 5.23 10.90 3.20
C ALA A 97 6.69 10.56 2.90
N ALA A 98 7.37 9.78 3.74
CA ALA A 98 8.77 9.39 3.54
C ALA A 98 8.98 8.45 2.35
N VAL A 99 7.98 7.61 2.02
CA VAL A 99 8.06 6.64 0.93
C VAL A 99 7.55 7.22 -0.40
N ALA A 100 6.70 8.24 -0.36
CA ALA A 100 6.13 8.83 -1.56
C ALA A 100 7.20 9.45 -2.48
N PRO A 101 7.07 9.31 -3.81
CA PRO A 101 7.98 9.96 -4.75
C PRO A 101 8.06 11.47 -4.52
N GLY A 102 9.28 12.02 -4.47
CA GLY A 102 9.53 13.45 -4.22
C GLY A 102 9.83 13.83 -2.76
N ALA A 103 9.80 12.87 -1.82
CA ALA A 103 10.11 13.10 -0.40
C ALA A 103 11.60 13.38 -0.08
N GLN A 104 12.49 13.24 -1.07
CA GLN A 104 13.93 13.50 -0.96
C GLN A 104 14.36 14.65 -1.89
N SER A 105 13.55 15.71 -1.95
CA SER A 105 13.91 16.96 -2.65
C SER A 105 14.62 17.92 -1.71
#